data_AF-A0AAV3R0Q0-F1
#
_entry.id   AF-A0AAV3R0Q0-F1
#
_cell.length_a   1.000
_cell.length_b   1.000
_cell.length_c   1.000
_cell.angle_alpha   90.00
_cell.angle_beta   90.00
_cell.angle_gamma   90.00
#
_symmetry.space_group_name_H-M   'P 1'
#
loop_
_entity.id
_entity.type
_entity.pdbx_description
1 polymer ?
#
loop_
_entity_poly.entity_id
_entity_poly.type
_entity_poly.pdbx_seq_one_letter_code
_entity_poly.pdbx_strand_id
1 'polypeptide(L)'
;MASKKTMNIFFLSTCILMVLLTSNFKAIKGEIQCFSLLGTVLPCKDFMTGNAEKPSGECCGNLQGLDNQAKASVDDRKAICNCFKEAASSFPFDPSKLQLLSQVCQLSQDLPIDPNVDCNRYSIFFKFVPILLLNSN
;
A
#
# COMPACT_ATOMS: atom_id res chain seq x y z
N MET A 1 -5.51 -50.04 13.02
CA MET A 1 -4.69 -48.91 12.52
C MET A 1 -5.50 -48.14 11.46
N ALA A 2 -6.48 -47.32 11.85
CA ALA A 2 -7.41 -46.65 10.91
C ALA A 2 -7.55 -45.13 11.14
N SER A 3 -6.92 -44.54 12.16
CA SER A 3 -7.08 -43.11 12.47
C SER A 3 -6.07 -42.18 11.79
N LYS A 4 -4.98 -42.70 11.20
CA LYS A 4 -3.90 -41.86 10.63
C LYS A 4 -4.24 -41.30 9.25
N LYS A 5 -5.04 -42.02 8.45
CA LYS A 5 -5.46 -41.59 7.10
C LYS A 5 -6.49 -40.46 7.17
N THR A 6 -7.41 -40.52 8.12
CA THR A 6 -8.45 -39.51 8.33
C THR A 6 -7.84 -38.15 8.73
N MET A 7 -6.82 -38.13 9.59
CA MET A 7 -6.11 -36.89 9.97
C MET A 7 -5.49 -36.19 8.76
N ASN A 8 -4.84 -36.93 7.86
CA ASN A 8 -4.18 -36.36 6.68
C ASN A 8 -5.20 -35.82 5.66
N ILE A 9 -6.37 -36.45 5.57
CA ILE A 9 -7.48 -36.01 4.70
C ILE A 9 -8.11 -34.72 5.24
N PHE A 10 -8.28 -34.60 6.56
CA PHE A 10 -8.78 -33.36 7.17
C PHE A 10 -7.80 -32.20 6.98
N PHE A 11 -6.49 -32.43 7.19
CA PHE A 11 -5.45 -31.42 6.94
C PHE A 11 -5.37 -31.01 5.45
N LEU A 12 -5.51 -31.96 4.52
CA LEU A 12 -5.56 -31.65 3.09
C LEU A 12 -6.79 -30.83 2.73
N SER A 13 -7.96 -31.17 3.30
CA SER A 13 -9.22 -30.45 3.06
C SER A 13 -9.17 -29.00 3.57
N THR A 14 -8.62 -28.76 4.77
CA THR A 14 -8.45 -27.39 5.29
C THR A 14 -7.40 -26.58 4.52
N CYS A 15 -6.31 -27.20 4.08
CA CYS A 15 -5.34 -26.53 3.22
C CYS A 15 -5.94 -26.12 1.87
N ILE A 16 -6.74 -27.00 1.25
CA ILE A 16 -7.44 -26.69 0.00
C ILE A 16 -8.43 -25.52 0.20
N LEU A 17 -9.14 -25.48 1.33
CA LEU A 17 -10.04 -24.38 1.65
C LEU A 17 -9.30 -23.03 1.82
N MET A 18 -8.13 -23.02 2.47
CA MET A 18 -7.31 -21.80 2.57
C MET A 18 -6.77 -21.33 1.21
N VAL A 19 -6.32 -22.25 0.36
CA VAL A 19 -5.82 -21.93 -0.99
C VAL A 19 -6.94 -21.39 -1.90
N LEU A 20 -8.18 -21.86 -1.72
CA LEU A 20 -9.33 -21.34 -2.47
C LEU A 20 -9.71 -19.92 -2.02
N LEU A 21 -9.52 -19.58 -0.74
CA LEU A 21 -9.74 -18.22 -0.23
C LEU A 21 -8.68 -17.20 -0.70
N THR A 22 -7.48 -17.65 -1.10
CA THR A 22 -6.41 -16.77 -1.62
C THR A 22 -6.46 -16.56 -3.14
N SER A 23 -7.39 -17.22 -3.85
CA SER A 23 -7.48 -17.22 -5.32
C SER A 23 -7.94 -15.90 -5.97
N ASN A 24 -8.22 -14.87 -5.17
CA ASN A 24 -8.59 -13.53 -5.67
C ASN A 24 -7.42 -12.53 -5.69
N PHE A 25 -6.17 -12.98 -5.58
CA PHE A 25 -5.02 -12.10 -5.80
C PHE A 25 -4.84 -11.88 -7.31
N LYS A 26 -5.46 -10.81 -7.82
CA LYS A 26 -5.17 -10.32 -9.18
C LYS A 26 -3.74 -9.83 -9.19
N ALA A 27 -2.83 -10.65 -9.70
CA ALA A 27 -1.47 -10.23 -10.00
C ALA A 27 -1.49 -9.05 -11.00
N ILE A 28 -1.43 -7.81 -10.52
CA ILE A 28 -1.24 -6.63 -11.35
C ILE A 28 0.27 -6.46 -11.48
N LYS A 29 0.83 -6.60 -12.68
CA LYS A 29 2.27 -6.41 -12.92
C LYS A 29 2.73 -5.07 -12.32
N GLY A 30 3.67 -5.13 -11.37
CA GLY A 30 4.14 -3.99 -10.57
C GLY A 30 3.45 -3.85 -9.19
N GLU A 31 2.95 -4.96 -8.63
CA GLU A 31 2.03 -4.91 -7.49
C GLU A 31 2.70 -4.49 -6.18
N ILE A 32 2.63 -3.19 -5.86
CA ILE A 32 2.67 -2.79 -4.46
C ILE A 32 1.52 -3.53 -3.76
N GLN A 33 1.87 -4.56 -2.99
CA GLN A 33 0.89 -5.29 -2.19
C GLN A 33 0.42 -4.37 -1.07
N CYS A 34 -0.87 -4.04 -1.03
CA CYS A 34 -1.39 -3.13 0.00
C CYS A 34 -1.10 -3.61 1.43
N PHE A 35 -0.98 -4.92 1.64
CA PHE A 35 -0.51 -5.47 2.91
C PHE A 35 0.93 -5.07 3.27
N SER A 36 1.84 -5.07 2.28
CA SER A 36 3.21 -4.60 2.48
C SER A 36 3.23 -3.10 2.77
N LEU A 37 2.44 -2.30 2.05
CA LEU A 37 2.29 -0.86 2.30
C LEU A 37 1.74 -0.59 3.70
N LEU A 38 0.73 -1.34 4.13
CA LEU A 38 0.19 -1.27 5.49
C LEU A 38 1.28 -1.53 6.54
N GLY A 39 2.14 -2.53 6.32
CA GLY A 39 3.30 -2.77 7.16
C GLY A 39 4.28 -1.60 7.21
N THR A 40 4.53 -0.96 6.06
CA THR A 40 5.39 0.22 5.94
C THR A 40 4.83 1.43 6.72
N VAL A 41 3.51 1.63 6.74
CA VAL A 41 2.87 2.78 7.40
C VAL A 41 2.43 2.50 8.84
N LEU A 42 2.48 1.25 9.30
CA LEU A 42 2.11 0.87 10.66
C LEU A 42 2.86 1.66 11.75
N PRO A 43 4.17 1.95 11.63
CA PRO A 43 4.89 2.80 12.59
C PRO A 43 4.36 4.23 12.68
N CYS A 44 3.57 4.70 11.70
CA CYS A 44 2.96 6.03 11.69
C CYS A 44 1.63 6.07 12.44
N LYS A 45 1.04 4.92 12.78
CA LYS A 45 -0.35 4.80 13.27
C LYS A 45 -0.63 5.72 14.46
N ASP A 46 0.23 5.72 15.48
CA ASP A 46 -0.01 6.50 16.70
C ASP A 46 -0.03 8.01 16.43
N PHE A 47 0.81 8.48 15.51
CA PHE A 47 0.78 9.87 15.08
C PHE A 47 -0.47 10.19 14.25
N MET A 48 -0.80 9.33 13.27
CA MET A 48 -1.98 9.49 12.41
C MET A 48 -3.31 9.45 13.16
N THR A 49 -3.34 8.77 14.32
CA THR A 49 -4.51 8.68 15.21
C THR A 49 -4.52 9.73 16.32
N GLY A 50 -3.49 10.59 16.40
CA GLY A 50 -3.37 11.62 17.42
C GLY A 50 -2.88 11.14 18.79
N ASN A 51 -2.55 9.87 18.94
CA ASN A 51 -1.95 9.29 20.15
C ASN A 51 -0.48 9.69 20.35
N ALA A 52 0.18 10.21 19.31
CA ALA A 52 1.53 10.77 19.40
C ALA A 52 1.60 12.21 18.86
N GLU A 53 2.44 13.01 19.51
CA GLU A 53 2.72 14.39 19.09
C GLU A 53 3.64 14.46 17.87
N LYS A 54 4.51 13.46 17.67
CA LYS A 54 5.49 13.41 16.58
C LYS A 54 5.54 11.99 15.97
N PRO A 55 5.74 11.87 14.64
CA PRO A 55 5.99 10.59 14.01
C PRO A 55 7.36 10.05 14.43
N SER A 56 7.52 8.72 14.42
CA SER A 56 8.81 8.09 14.63
C SER A 56 9.74 8.33 13.44
N GLY A 57 11.06 8.22 13.65
CA GLY A 57 12.03 8.29 12.56
C GLY A 57 11.81 7.18 11.52
N GLU A 58 11.41 5.99 11.98
CA GLU A 58 11.05 4.87 11.12
C GLU A 58 9.83 5.20 10.24
N CYS A 59 8.78 5.81 10.83
CA CYS A 59 7.62 6.26 10.08
C CYS A 59 8.00 7.21 8.93
N CYS A 60 8.79 8.25 9.22
CA CYS A 60 9.19 9.19 8.18
C CYS A 60 10.10 8.55 7.13
N GLY A 61 11.06 7.71 7.52
CA GLY A 61 11.93 7.02 6.56
C GLY A 61 11.15 6.10 5.61
N ASN A 62 10.16 5.39 6.15
CA ASN A 62 9.26 4.55 5.38
C ASN A 62 8.41 5.35 4.38
N LEU A 63 7.83 6.48 4.84
CA LEU A 63 7.04 7.36 3.97
C LEU A 63 7.89 8.03 2.88
N GLN A 64 9.14 8.41 3.19
CA GLN A 64 10.07 8.93 2.20
C GLN A 64 10.43 7.87 1.14
N GLY A 65 10.56 6.60 1.56
CA GLY A 65 10.71 5.48 0.63
C GLY A 65 9.52 5.33 -0.32
N LEU A 66 8.29 5.45 0.20
CA LEU A 66 7.07 5.44 -0.61
C LEU A 66 6.97 6.67 -1.51
N ASP A 67 7.37 7.86 -1.02
CA ASP A 67 7.40 9.10 -1.79
C ASP A 67 8.33 8.97 -3.01
N ASN A 68 9.51 8.36 -2.83
CA ASN A 68 10.43 8.09 -3.94
C ASN A 68 9.87 7.08 -4.94
N GLN A 69 9.17 6.04 -4.49
CA GLN A 69 8.49 5.09 -5.38
C GLN A 69 7.36 5.75 -6.17
N ALA A 70 6.52 6.54 -5.51
CA ALA A 70 5.45 7.31 -6.13
C ALA A 70 5.99 8.31 -7.18
N LYS A 71 7.15 8.91 -6.93
CA LYS A 71 7.85 9.78 -7.90
C LYS A 71 8.35 9.01 -9.12
N ALA A 72 8.90 7.82 -8.91
CA ALA A 72 9.53 7.03 -9.96
C ALA A 72 8.52 6.43 -10.95
N SER A 73 7.32 6.08 -10.50
CA SER A 73 6.33 5.35 -11.31
C SER A 73 4.91 5.86 -11.05
N VAL A 74 4.22 6.23 -12.14
CA VAL A 74 2.80 6.62 -12.11
C VAL A 74 1.90 5.44 -11.72
N ASP A 75 2.27 4.23 -12.15
CA ASP A 75 1.53 3.02 -11.79
C ASP A 75 1.69 2.71 -10.29
N ASP A 76 2.91 2.87 -9.76
CA ASP A 76 3.19 2.69 -8.32
C ASP A 76 2.47 3.76 -7.51
N ARG A 77 2.48 5.01 -7.96
CA ARG A 77 1.73 6.12 -7.34
C ARG A 77 0.24 5.80 -7.27
N LYS A 78 -0.34 5.28 -8.35
CA LYS A 78 -1.75 4.87 -8.37
C LYS A 78 -1.99 3.69 -7.42
N ALA A 79 -1.11 2.71 -7.40
CA ALA A 79 -1.21 1.56 -6.49
C ALA A 79 -1.16 2.02 -5.02
N ILE A 80 -0.17 2.85 -4.67
CA ILE A 80 -0.02 3.48 -3.35
C ILE A 80 -1.30 4.23 -2.95
N CYS A 81 -1.85 5.05 -3.85
CA CYS A 81 -3.09 5.78 -3.60
C CYS A 81 -4.26 4.85 -3.25
N ASN A 82 -4.46 3.80 -4.06
CA ASN A 82 -5.55 2.83 -3.82
C ASN A 82 -5.34 2.10 -2.49
N CYS A 83 -4.10 1.72 -2.17
CA CYS A 83 -3.79 1.07 -0.90
C CYS A 83 -4.02 1.98 0.31
N PHE A 84 -3.66 3.27 0.24
CA PHE A 84 -3.97 4.23 1.31
C PHE A 84 -5.48 4.41 1.50
N LYS A 85 -6.24 4.43 0.39
CA LYS A 85 -7.70 4.50 0.44
C LYS A 85 -8.32 3.26 1.08
N GLU A 86 -7.81 2.07 0.79
CA GLU A 86 -8.22 0.84 1.47
C GLU A 86 -7.81 0.83 2.95
N ALA A 87 -6.59 1.29 3.27
CA ALA A 87 -6.12 1.44 4.63
C ALA A 87 -7.01 2.38 5.45
N ALA A 88 -7.47 3.48 4.83
CA ALA A 88 -8.41 4.44 5.39
C ALA A 88 -9.74 3.83 5.86
N SER A 89 -10.14 2.71 5.25
CA SER A 89 -11.33 1.96 5.67
C SER A 89 -11.07 1.01 6.83
N SER A 90 -9.81 0.68 7.12
CA SER A 90 -9.41 -0.34 8.11
C SER A 90 -9.23 0.22 9.52
N PHE A 91 -8.91 1.51 9.67
CA PHE A 91 -8.77 2.16 10.97
C PHE A 91 -9.09 3.65 10.87
N PRO A 92 -9.45 4.33 11.98
CA PRO A 92 -9.69 5.78 11.95
C PRO A 92 -8.37 6.56 11.80
N PHE A 93 -8.41 7.66 11.05
CA PHE A 93 -7.29 8.58 10.86
C PHE A 93 -7.77 10.00 11.14
N ASP A 94 -6.91 10.85 11.70
CA ASP A 94 -7.16 12.29 11.81
C ASP A 94 -6.62 13.00 10.54
N PRO A 95 -7.49 13.60 9.71
CA PRO A 95 -7.06 14.33 8.50
C PRO A 95 -6.03 15.42 8.78
N SER A 96 -6.12 16.07 9.95
CA SER A 96 -5.18 17.12 10.38
C SER A 96 -3.80 16.55 10.62
N LYS A 97 -3.72 15.33 11.16
CA LYS A 97 -2.45 14.61 11.37
C LYS A 97 -1.85 14.16 10.05
N LEU A 98 -2.64 13.74 9.06
CA LEU A 98 -2.14 13.38 7.73
C LEU A 98 -1.49 14.57 7.01
N GLN A 99 -2.09 15.76 7.09
CA GLN A 99 -1.49 16.98 6.55
C GLN A 99 -0.18 17.32 7.26
N LEU A 100 -0.17 17.23 8.59
CA LEU A 100 1.04 17.49 9.39
C LEU A 100 2.14 16.45 9.12
N LEU A 101 1.78 15.19 8.86
CA LEU A 101 2.71 14.11 8.54
C LEU A 101 3.55 14.44 7.31
N SER A 102 2.90 14.98 6.27
CA SER A 102 3.57 15.39 5.03
C SER A 102 4.60 16.50 5.29
N GLN A 103 4.26 17.46 6.14
CA GLN A 103 5.17 18.57 6.50
C GLN A 103 6.34 18.09 7.37
N VAL A 104 6.05 17.31 8.41
CA VAL A 104 7.05 16.85 9.39
C VAL A 104 8.03 15.85 8.76
N CYS A 105 7.54 14.95 7.91
CA CYS A 105 8.39 13.96 7.22
C CYS A 105 8.96 14.48 5.89
N GLN A 106 8.69 15.74 5.52
CA GLN A 106 9.19 16.39 4.29
C GLN A 106 8.84 15.62 3.01
N LEU A 107 7.60 15.14 2.93
CA LEU A 107 7.09 14.38 1.80
C LEU A 107 6.69 15.33 0.67
N SER A 108 6.85 14.89 -0.57
CA SER A 108 6.40 15.68 -1.72
C SER A 108 4.88 15.59 -1.93
N GLN A 109 4.36 16.44 -2.82
CA GLN A 109 2.95 16.37 -3.24
C GLN A 109 2.64 15.13 -4.10
N ASP A 110 3.66 14.38 -4.50
CA ASP A 110 3.52 13.20 -5.35
C ASP A 110 3.07 11.96 -4.57
N LEU A 111 3.16 11.97 -3.23
CA LEU A 111 2.70 10.87 -2.38
C LEU A 111 1.20 11.05 -2.02
N PRO A 112 0.31 10.18 -2.52
CA PRO A 112 -1.14 10.33 -2.33
C PRO A 112 -1.59 9.71 -1.00
N ILE A 113 -1.40 10.43 0.10
CA ILE A 113 -1.80 9.99 1.46
C ILE A 113 -3.27 10.30 1.76
N ASP A 114 -3.86 11.30 1.09
CA ASP A 114 -5.26 11.68 1.32
C ASP A 114 -6.23 10.62 0.76
N PRO A 115 -7.04 9.98 1.60
CA PRO A 115 -7.96 8.91 1.18
C PRO A 115 -9.14 9.42 0.34
N ASN A 116 -9.38 10.73 0.30
CA ASN A 116 -10.45 11.34 -0.49
C ASN A 116 -10.03 11.66 -1.93
N VAL A 117 -8.74 11.52 -2.25
CA VAL A 117 -8.24 11.78 -3.60
C VAL A 117 -8.72 10.71 -4.58
N ASP A 118 -9.09 11.16 -5.79
CA ASP A 118 -9.37 10.25 -6.89
C ASP A 118 -8.06 9.73 -7.50
N CYS A 119 -7.71 8.50 -7.15
CA CYS A 119 -6.51 7.80 -7.61
C CYS A 119 -6.44 7.60 -9.14
N ASN A 120 -7.54 7.77 -9.88
CA ASN A 120 -7.52 7.67 -11.34
C ASN A 120 -6.91 8.90 -12.03
N ARG A 121 -6.79 10.02 -11.32
CA ARG A 121 -6.17 11.24 -11.87
C ARG A 121 -4.70 11.02 -12.25
N TYR A 122 -4.02 10.08 -11.60
CA TYR A 122 -2.63 9.74 -11.91
C TYR A 122 -2.49 8.94 -13.22
N SER A 123 -3.51 8.19 -13.65
CA SER A 123 -3.45 7.37 -14.88
C SER A 123 -3.39 8.15 -16.19
N ILE A 124 -3.68 9.45 -16.18
CA ILE A 124 -3.92 10.23 -17.40
C ILE A 124 -2.61 10.73 -18.01
N PHE A 125 -1.56 10.93 -17.21
CA PHE A 125 -0.35 11.62 -17.68
C PHE A 125 0.52 10.79 -18.64
N PHE A 126 0.46 9.46 -18.58
CA PHE A 126 1.38 8.59 -19.36
C PHE A 126 0.75 7.84 -20.55
N LYS A 127 -0.57 7.83 -20.72
CA LYS A 127 -1.15 7.34 -22.00
C LYS A 127 -0.67 8.17 -23.20
N PHE A 128 -0.18 9.39 -22.96
CA PHE A 128 0.32 10.32 -23.96
C PHE A 128 1.84 10.48 -24.00
N VAL A 129 2.61 9.77 -23.17
CA VAL A 129 4.06 9.67 -23.36
C VAL A 129 4.29 8.43 -24.21
N PRO A 130 4.41 8.55 -25.56
CA PRO A 130 4.76 7.40 -26.36
C PRO A 130 6.09 6.86 -25.83
N ILE A 131 6.24 5.54 -25.93
CA ILE A 131 7.37 4.68 -25.56
C ILE A 131 8.74 5.14 -26.14
N LEU A 132 8.82 6.31 -26.79
CA LEU A 132 9.98 6.88 -27.46
C LEU A 132 11.13 7.35 -26.54
N LEU A 133 11.01 7.26 -25.20
CA LEU A 133 12.13 7.57 -24.29
C LEU A 133 12.79 6.35 -23.65
N LEU A 134 12.36 5.12 -23.95
CA LEU A 134 13.06 3.90 -23.52
C LEU A 134 14.10 3.42 -24.54
N ASN A 135 14.71 4.33 -25.30
CA ASN A 135 15.95 4.05 -26.02
C ASN A 135 16.83 5.31 -26.08
N SER A 136 17.52 5.59 -24.99
CA SER A 136 18.71 6.46 -24.99
C SER A 136 19.64 6.03 -23.86
N ASN A 137 20.24 4.85 -23.99
CA ASN A 137 21.69 4.59 -23.88
C ASN A 137 21.95 3.10 -24.13
#